data_AF-A0A257V7N4-F1
#
_entry.id   AF-A0A257V7N4-F1
#
_cell.length_a   1.000
_cell.length_b   1.000
_cell.length_c   1.000
_cell.angle_alpha   90.00
_cell.angle_beta   90.00
_cell.angle_gamma   90.00
#
_symmetry.space_group_name_H-M   'P 1'
#
loop_
_entity.id
_entity.type
_entity.pdbx_description
1 polymer ?
#
loop_
_entity_poly.entity_id
_entity_poly.type
_entity_poly.pdbx_seq_one_letter_code
_entity_poly.pdbx_strand_id
1 'polypeptide(L)'
;MPGMIGVVQTFGDDHCWHPHLHALVTRGGWDRVGQWAPVPFVDGEATALVFRHKVFSFLQAEGLLSEERARLLLSWRHSGFSVHTSVTVPRDDRDGLERLTRYLLRPPVSLERLKVGEHALAIAYAARCKPGLQASTAAAPVDPKDFLARVVMHIPDPRRHVIRYYGAYSSVVRARRALAAVGGGAAPAPPSAEHEPASLEWKAARRRWASLGCMACPVVSSTLNHPGSPQCGSS
;
A
#
# COMPACT_ATOMS: atom_id res chain seq x y z
N MET A 1 12.09 -13.34 16.96
CA MET A 1 11.18 -12.22 16.64
C MET A 1 11.82 -11.33 15.58
N PRO A 2 11.34 -11.41 14.33
CA PRO A 2 11.73 -10.49 13.26
C PRO A 2 11.13 -9.08 13.48
N GLY A 3 11.63 -8.09 12.74
CA GLY A 3 11.01 -6.78 12.57
C GLY A 3 10.37 -6.67 11.19
N MET A 4 9.22 -6.01 11.12
CA MET A 4 8.57 -5.70 9.84
C MET A 4 7.97 -4.29 9.85
N ILE A 5 8.14 -3.57 8.75
CA ILE A 5 7.40 -2.34 8.43
C ILE A 5 6.53 -2.65 7.22
N GLY A 6 5.21 -2.65 7.39
CA GLY A 6 4.25 -2.87 6.31
C GLY A 6 3.67 -1.55 5.82
N VAL A 7 3.58 -1.37 4.50
CA VAL A 7 2.97 -0.22 3.83
C VAL A 7 1.89 -0.72 2.90
N VAL A 8 0.64 -0.37 3.20
CA VAL A 8 -0.52 -0.76 2.38
C VAL A 8 -0.69 0.21 1.23
N GLN A 9 -0.85 -0.30 0.02
CA GLN A 9 -1.17 0.50 -1.17
C GLN A 9 -2.41 -0.10 -1.85
N THR A 10 -3.23 0.76 -2.45
CA THR A 10 -4.50 0.36 -3.08
C THR A 10 -4.56 0.64 -4.57
N PHE A 11 -3.49 1.18 -5.14
CA PHE A 11 -3.43 1.64 -6.53
C PHE A 11 -2.42 0.84 -7.35
N GLY A 12 -2.78 0.55 -8.59
CA GLY A 12 -1.87 0.08 -9.62
C GLY A 12 -1.18 1.23 -10.34
N ASP A 13 -0.41 0.91 -11.38
CA ASP A 13 0.33 1.92 -12.14
C ASP A 13 -0.55 2.91 -12.90
N ASP A 14 -1.79 2.56 -13.20
CA ASP A 14 -2.81 3.35 -13.90
C ASP A 14 -3.93 3.85 -12.97
N HIS A 15 -3.73 3.77 -11.65
CA HIS A 15 -4.75 4.02 -10.62
C HIS A 15 -5.92 3.03 -10.67
N CYS A 16 -5.74 1.83 -11.23
CA CYS A 16 -6.69 0.75 -11.01
C CYS A 16 -6.69 0.33 -9.54
N TRP A 17 -7.82 -0.20 -9.07
CA TRP A 17 -7.90 -0.81 -7.75
C TRP A 17 -7.01 -2.06 -7.69
N HIS A 18 -5.90 -1.94 -6.95
CA HIS A 18 -4.90 -2.97 -6.81
C HIS A 18 -4.35 -2.99 -5.38
N PRO A 19 -5.09 -3.56 -4.42
CA PRO A 19 -4.65 -3.65 -3.04
C PRO A 19 -3.45 -4.58 -2.90
N HIS A 20 -2.32 -4.04 -2.45
CA HIS A 20 -1.10 -4.77 -2.22
C HIS A 20 -0.34 -4.22 -0.99
N LEU A 21 0.60 -5.02 -0.49
CA LEU A 21 1.41 -4.70 0.67
C LEU A 21 2.87 -4.70 0.26
N HIS A 22 3.57 -3.61 0.56
CA HIS A 22 5.02 -3.66 0.61
C HIS A 22 5.48 -3.85 2.05
N ALA A 23 6.52 -4.67 2.24
CA ALA A 23 7.03 -4.95 3.57
C ALA A 23 8.56 -4.89 3.59
N LEU A 24 9.10 -4.06 4.47
CA LEU A 24 10.51 -4.14 4.86
C LEU A 24 10.60 -5.10 6.04
N VAL A 25 11.23 -6.25 5.84
CA VAL A 25 11.34 -7.31 6.85
C VAL A 25 12.81 -7.59 7.13
N THR A 26 13.16 -7.75 8.40
CA THR A 26 14.51 -8.17 8.79
C THR A 26 14.81 -9.57 8.26
N ARG A 27 15.99 -9.81 7.68
CA ARG A 27 16.46 -11.14 7.23
C ARG A 27 16.90 -12.03 8.39
N GLY A 28 16.00 -12.20 9.36
CA GLY A 28 16.27 -12.85 10.64
C GLY A 28 15.47 -12.21 11.76
N GLY A 29 15.73 -12.65 12.99
CA GLY A 29 15.11 -12.06 14.17
C GLY A 29 15.83 -12.47 15.44
N TRP A 30 15.39 -11.90 16.56
CA TRP A 30 15.98 -12.17 17.87
C TRP A 30 15.25 -13.31 18.59
N ASP A 31 15.97 -14.28 19.13
CA ASP A 31 15.36 -15.31 19.96
C ASP A 31 14.89 -14.75 21.33
N ARG A 32 14.42 -15.62 22.22
CA ARG A 32 13.94 -15.20 23.56
C ARG A 32 15.05 -14.67 24.46
N VAL A 33 16.31 -15.02 24.19
CA VAL A 33 17.50 -14.62 24.95
C VAL A 33 18.13 -13.36 24.33
N GLY A 34 17.61 -12.88 23.20
CA GLY A 34 18.09 -11.69 22.50
C GLY A 34 19.24 -11.97 21.52
N GLN A 35 19.51 -13.24 21.18
CA GLN A 35 20.50 -13.59 20.17
C GLN A 35 19.90 -13.49 18.77
N TRP A 36 20.71 -13.03 17.81
CA TRP A 36 20.29 -12.89 16.43
C TRP A 36 20.31 -14.25 15.70
N ALA A 37 19.19 -14.63 15.12
CA ALA A 37 19.04 -15.79 14.26
C ALA A 37 18.75 -15.33 12.81
N PRO A 38 19.67 -15.55 11.86
CA PRO A 38 19.48 -15.14 10.46
C PRO A 38 18.47 -16.06 9.75
N VAL A 39 17.76 -15.49 8.77
CA VAL A 39 16.94 -16.25 7.82
C VAL A 39 17.55 -16.06 6.42
N PRO A 40 18.27 -17.07 5.90
CA PRO A 40 19.08 -16.90 4.70
C PRO A 40 18.24 -16.76 3.43
N PHE A 41 17.07 -17.42 3.39
CA PHE A 41 16.23 -17.49 2.22
C PHE A 41 14.75 -17.40 2.60
N VAL A 42 13.96 -16.75 1.74
CA VAL A 42 12.50 -16.70 1.84
C VAL A 42 11.95 -17.02 0.46
N ASP A 43 11.30 -18.18 0.37
CA ASP A 43 10.63 -18.64 -0.83
C ASP A 43 9.41 -17.77 -1.13
N GLY A 44 9.42 -17.09 -2.28
CA GLY A 44 8.33 -16.21 -2.69
C GLY A 44 7.03 -16.95 -2.99
N GLU A 45 7.10 -18.14 -3.57
CA GLU A 45 5.92 -18.95 -3.90
C GLU A 45 5.28 -19.50 -2.64
N ALA A 46 6.06 -20.08 -1.73
CA ALA A 46 5.56 -20.56 -0.44
C ALA A 46 4.96 -19.40 0.38
N THR A 47 5.60 -18.24 0.36
CA THR A 47 5.07 -17.04 1.03
C THR A 47 3.76 -16.58 0.42
N ALA A 48 3.63 -16.60 -0.91
CA ALA A 48 2.40 -16.26 -1.62
C ALA A 48 1.26 -17.23 -1.29
N LEU A 49 1.55 -18.53 -1.18
CA LEU A 49 0.57 -19.54 -0.78
C LEU A 49 0.06 -19.32 0.64
N VAL A 50 0.96 -19.06 1.59
CA VAL A 50 0.60 -18.75 2.99
C VAL A 50 -0.21 -17.46 3.06
N PHE A 51 0.21 -16.42 2.33
CA PHE A 51 -0.49 -15.14 2.29
C PHE A 51 -1.91 -15.29 1.74
N ARG A 52 -2.06 -15.96 0.60
CA ARG A 52 -3.37 -16.28 0.01
C ARG A 52 -4.28 -17.00 1.00
N HIS A 53 -3.76 -18.06 1.64
CA HIS A 53 -4.53 -18.81 2.63
C HIS A 53 -4.97 -17.92 3.80
N LYS A 54 -4.06 -17.11 4.36
CA LYS A 54 -4.38 -16.20 5.48
C LYS A 54 -5.42 -15.16 5.11
N VAL A 55 -5.36 -14.60 3.90
CA VAL A 55 -6.37 -13.64 3.40
C VAL A 55 -7.73 -14.31 3.28
N PHE A 56 -7.82 -15.50 2.68
CA PHE A 56 -9.10 -16.21 2.55
C PHE A 56 -9.66 -16.61 3.91
N SER A 57 -8.84 -17.18 4.81
CA SER A 57 -9.29 -17.50 6.17
C SER A 57 -9.81 -16.28 6.92
N PHE A 58 -9.14 -15.12 6.77
CA PHE A 58 -9.60 -13.86 7.36
C PHE A 58 -10.96 -13.44 6.79
N LEU A 59 -11.12 -13.42 5.47
CA LEU A 59 -12.39 -13.02 4.84
C LEU A 59 -13.54 -13.98 5.17
N GLN A 60 -13.25 -15.28 5.34
CA GLN A 60 -14.24 -16.27 5.79
C GLN A 60 -14.66 -16.02 7.24
N ALA A 61 -13.71 -15.75 8.14
CA ALA A 61 -14.00 -15.45 9.53
C ALA A 61 -14.86 -14.18 9.70
N GLU A 62 -14.68 -13.20 8.82
CA GLU A 62 -15.50 -11.98 8.76
C GLU A 62 -16.84 -12.16 8.01
N GLY A 63 -17.13 -13.36 7.49
CA GLY A 63 -18.36 -13.63 6.72
C GLY A 63 -18.41 -12.97 5.34
N LEU A 64 -17.29 -12.42 4.86
CA LEU A 64 -17.18 -11.74 3.55
C LEU A 64 -16.92 -12.71 2.39
N LEU A 65 -16.51 -13.95 2.69
CA LEU A 65 -16.20 -14.99 1.71
C LEU A 65 -16.80 -16.33 2.16
N SER A 66 -17.67 -16.92 1.35
CA SER A 66 -18.20 -18.27 1.63
C SER A 66 -17.15 -19.34 1.35
N GLU A 67 -17.30 -20.50 1.99
CA GLU A 67 -16.41 -21.64 1.75
C GLU A 67 -16.43 -22.10 0.29
N GLU A 68 -17.62 -22.15 -0.32
CA GLU A 68 -17.77 -22.48 -1.74
C GLU A 68 -17.01 -21.51 -2.65
N ARG A 69 -17.14 -20.20 -2.42
CA ARG A 69 -16.42 -19.17 -3.17
C ARG A 69 -14.91 -19.27 -2.96
N ALA A 70 -14.46 -19.54 -1.74
CA ALA A 70 -13.05 -19.75 -1.46
C ALA A 70 -12.48 -20.96 -2.24
N ARG A 71 -13.20 -22.09 -2.29
CA ARG A 71 -12.80 -23.26 -3.09
C ARG A 71 -12.70 -22.93 -4.58
N LEU A 72 -13.67 -22.18 -5.12
CA LEU A 72 -13.64 -21.72 -6.51
C LEU A 72 -12.41 -20.84 -6.80
N LEU A 73 -12.13 -19.85 -5.95
CA LEU A 73 -10.96 -18.98 -6.14
C LEU A 73 -9.63 -19.76 -6.03
N LEU A 74 -9.59 -20.80 -5.19
CA LEU A 74 -8.42 -21.66 -5.05
C LEU A 74 -8.19 -22.59 -6.24
N SER A 75 -9.23 -22.91 -7.02
CA SER A 75 -9.11 -23.77 -8.21
C SER A 75 -8.55 -23.03 -9.44
N TRP A 76 -8.49 -21.69 -9.39
CA TRP A 76 -7.95 -20.89 -10.49
C TRP A 76 -6.46 -21.15 -10.68
N ARG A 77 -6.06 -21.39 -11.93
CA ARG A 77 -4.64 -21.58 -12.31
C ARG A 77 -3.77 -20.39 -11.91
N HIS A 78 -4.33 -19.18 -12.00
CA HIS A 78 -3.68 -17.95 -11.57
C HIS A 78 -4.50 -17.33 -10.45
N SER A 79 -3.97 -17.45 -9.23
CA SER A 79 -4.68 -17.02 -8.01
C SER A 79 -4.79 -15.50 -7.85
N GLY A 80 -4.04 -14.72 -8.64
CA GLY A 80 -3.89 -13.28 -8.48
C GLY A 80 -2.97 -12.86 -7.33
N PHE A 81 -2.48 -13.79 -6.51
CA PHE A 81 -1.52 -13.53 -5.44
C PHE A 81 -0.09 -13.74 -5.92
N SER A 82 0.77 -12.76 -5.65
CA SER A 82 2.22 -12.87 -5.89
C SER A 82 2.98 -12.18 -4.75
N VAL A 83 4.17 -12.69 -4.44
CA VAL A 83 5.07 -12.09 -3.44
C VAL A 83 6.46 -12.01 -4.07
N HIS A 84 7.04 -10.82 -4.03
CA HIS A 84 8.36 -10.55 -4.59
C HIS A 84 9.37 -10.34 -3.46
N THR A 85 10.36 -11.23 -3.34
CA THR A 85 11.34 -11.28 -2.23
C THR A 85 12.80 -11.08 -2.66
N SER A 86 13.04 -10.69 -3.92
CA SER A 86 14.39 -10.62 -4.50
C SER A 86 15.21 -9.39 -4.02
N VAL A 87 14.54 -8.35 -3.52
CA VAL A 87 15.22 -7.12 -3.08
C VAL A 87 15.72 -7.31 -1.65
N THR A 88 17.03 -7.19 -1.46
CA THR A 88 17.67 -7.16 -0.14
C THR A 88 18.55 -5.93 -0.04
N VAL A 89 18.45 -5.19 1.06
CA VAL A 89 19.27 -4.01 1.35
C VAL A 89 20.25 -4.37 2.46
N PRO A 90 21.58 -4.31 2.20
CA PRO A 90 22.60 -4.50 3.23
C PRO A 90 22.47 -3.47 4.36
N ARG A 91 22.96 -3.83 5.55
CA ARG A 91 22.89 -2.96 6.74
C ARG A 91 23.51 -1.59 6.52
N ASP A 92 24.62 -1.52 5.79
CA ASP A 92 25.43 -0.31 5.64
C ASP A 92 25.09 0.48 4.36
N ASP A 93 24.10 0.00 3.58
CA ASP A 93 23.63 0.65 2.35
C ASP A 93 22.49 1.64 2.64
N ARG A 94 22.87 2.85 3.07
CA ARG A 94 21.91 3.92 3.36
C ARG A 94 21.17 4.39 2.11
N ASP A 95 21.86 4.49 0.97
CA ASP A 95 21.28 4.97 -0.28
C ASP A 95 20.25 3.97 -0.83
N GLY A 96 20.55 2.67 -0.73
CA GLY A 96 19.61 1.59 -1.05
C GLY A 96 18.38 1.61 -0.15
N LEU A 97 18.56 1.86 1.15
CA LEU A 97 17.44 2.00 2.10
C LEU A 97 16.58 3.21 1.76
N GLU A 98 17.18 4.35 1.42
CA GLU A 98 16.46 5.57 1.03
C GLU A 98 15.67 5.36 -0.26
N ARG A 99 16.28 4.75 -1.28
CA ARG A 99 15.61 4.34 -2.53
C ARG A 99 14.40 3.44 -2.26
N LEU A 100 14.59 2.41 -1.42
CA LEU A 100 13.50 1.51 -1.07
C LEU A 100 12.40 2.26 -0.32
N THR A 101 12.76 3.15 0.61
CA THR A 101 11.80 3.93 1.39
C THR A 101 10.98 4.86 0.50
N ARG A 102 11.60 5.54 -0.47
CA ARG A 102 10.90 6.33 -1.50
C ARG A 102 9.93 5.47 -2.32
N TYR A 103 10.33 4.26 -2.67
CA TYR A 103 9.47 3.32 -3.38
C TYR A 103 8.27 2.88 -2.54
N LEU A 104 8.47 2.55 -1.26
CA LEU A 104 7.41 2.16 -0.32
C LEU A 104 6.38 3.28 -0.10
N LEU A 105 6.86 4.53 -0.02
CA LEU A 105 6.07 5.72 0.29
C LEU A 105 5.58 6.47 -0.95
N ARG A 106 5.65 5.83 -2.12
CA ARG A 106 5.24 6.45 -3.39
C ARG A 106 3.78 6.93 -3.31
N PRO A 107 3.47 8.16 -3.74
CA PRO A 107 2.09 8.61 -3.87
C PRO A 107 1.36 7.88 -5.01
N PRO A 108 0.01 7.80 -4.98
CA PRO A 108 -0.78 7.20 -6.06
C PRO A 108 -0.54 7.85 -7.42
N VAL A 109 -0.30 9.17 -7.43
CA VAL A 109 -0.09 9.97 -8.63
C VAL A 109 1.38 10.34 -8.78
N SER A 110 1.95 10.07 -9.94
CA SER A 110 3.28 10.57 -10.32
C SER A 110 3.13 11.85 -11.13
N LEU A 111 3.65 12.98 -10.61
CA LEU A 111 3.59 14.27 -11.32
C LEU A 111 4.33 14.23 -12.66
N GLU A 112 5.42 13.48 -12.75
CA GLU A 112 6.18 13.27 -14.00
C GLU A 112 5.34 12.60 -15.12
N ARG A 113 4.29 11.86 -14.73
CA ARG A 113 3.41 11.14 -15.67
C ARG A 113 2.12 11.89 -15.96
N LEU A 114 1.86 12.98 -15.22
CA LEU A 114 0.65 13.77 -15.32
C LEU A 114 0.84 14.91 -16.33
N LYS A 115 0.02 14.92 -17.38
CA LYS A 115 -0.08 16.03 -18.32
C LYS A 115 -1.48 16.60 -18.26
N VAL A 116 -1.57 17.89 -18.00
CA VAL A 116 -2.85 18.63 -17.96
C VAL A 116 -3.01 19.32 -19.30
N GLY A 117 -4.12 19.08 -19.98
CA GLY A 117 -4.47 19.74 -21.23
C GLY A 117 -4.85 21.20 -21.02
N GLU A 118 -5.09 21.92 -22.12
CA GLU A 118 -5.52 23.32 -22.08
C GLU A 118 -6.79 23.49 -21.23
N HIS A 119 -6.82 24.59 -20.46
CA HIS A 119 -7.91 24.92 -19.54
C HIS A 119 -8.28 23.83 -18.51
N ALA A 120 -7.38 22.86 -18.27
CA ALA A 120 -7.61 21.72 -17.38
C ALA A 120 -8.88 20.91 -17.75
N LEU A 121 -9.25 20.86 -19.03
CA LEU A 121 -10.41 20.12 -19.53
C LEU A 121 -10.13 18.62 -19.77
N ALA A 122 -8.86 18.24 -19.79
CA ALA A 122 -8.44 16.86 -20.00
C ALA A 122 -7.15 16.55 -19.25
N ILE A 123 -7.05 15.32 -18.75
CA ILE A 123 -5.84 14.81 -18.10
C ILE A 123 -5.33 13.61 -18.88
N ALA A 124 -4.09 13.67 -19.34
CA ALA A 124 -3.38 12.52 -19.89
C ALA A 124 -2.40 11.98 -18.85
N TYR A 125 -2.54 10.69 -18.50
CA TYR A 125 -1.66 10.02 -17.53
C TYR A 125 -0.92 8.86 -18.18
N ALA A 126 0.37 9.03 -18.46
CA ALA A 126 1.15 8.03 -19.18
C ALA A 126 1.25 6.72 -18.38
N ALA A 127 0.93 5.57 -18.97
CA ALA A 127 1.22 4.27 -18.36
C ALA A 127 2.74 4.07 -18.24
N ARG A 128 3.22 3.40 -17.18
CA ARG A 128 4.63 3.00 -17.13
C ARG A 128 4.85 1.91 -18.17
N CYS A 129 5.78 2.15 -19.09
CA CYS A 129 6.15 1.10 -20.01
C CYS A 129 7.03 0.06 -19.32
N LYS A 130 6.74 -1.22 -19.54
CA LYS A 130 7.65 -2.30 -19.11
C LYS A 130 8.94 -2.21 -19.94
N PRO A 131 10.13 -2.40 -19.34
CA PRO A 131 11.38 -2.46 -20.11
C PRO A 131 11.26 -3.50 -21.24
N GLY A 132 11.46 -3.07 -22.49
CA GLY A 132 11.36 -3.92 -23.68
C GLY A 132 10.03 -3.86 -24.45
N LEU A 133 9.00 -3.19 -23.92
CA LEU A 133 7.83 -2.79 -24.72
C LEU A 133 7.98 -1.32 -25.14
N GLN A 134 7.60 -1.00 -26.37
CA GLN A 134 7.44 0.41 -26.80
C GLN A 134 6.43 1.09 -25.86
N ALA A 135 6.73 2.33 -25.45
CA ALA A 135 5.84 3.16 -24.61
C ALA A 135 4.41 2.99 -25.09
N SER A 136 3.54 2.36 -24.27
CA SER A 136 2.15 2.21 -24.68
C SER A 136 1.62 3.60 -24.93
N THR A 137 1.03 3.77 -26.11
CA THR A 137 0.35 4.92 -26.67
C THR A 137 -0.13 5.88 -25.60
N ALA A 138 0.18 7.17 -25.75
CA ALA A 138 -0.27 8.26 -24.87
C ALA A 138 -1.68 7.95 -24.36
N ALA A 139 -1.83 7.75 -23.04
CA ALA A 139 -3.10 7.33 -22.47
C ALA A 139 -4.19 8.30 -22.94
N ALA A 140 -5.34 7.75 -23.35
CA ALA A 140 -6.46 8.54 -23.78
C ALA A 140 -6.77 9.62 -22.73
N PRO A 141 -7.02 10.88 -23.15
CA PRO A 141 -7.36 11.94 -22.22
C PRO A 141 -8.59 11.52 -21.39
N VAL A 142 -8.48 11.66 -20.08
CA VAL A 142 -9.54 11.36 -19.11
C VAL A 142 -10.14 12.67 -18.62
N ASP A 143 -11.45 12.67 -18.36
CA ASP A 143 -12.11 13.79 -17.70
C ASP A 143 -11.44 14.09 -16.34
N PRO A 144 -11.15 15.36 -16.01
CA PRO A 144 -10.49 15.72 -14.77
C PRO A 144 -11.21 15.22 -13.49
N LYS A 145 -12.55 15.15 -13.51
CA LYS A 145 -13.34 14.67 -12.37
C LYS A 145 -13.22 13.15 -12.24
N ASP A 146 -13.23 12.43 -13.35
CA ASP A 146 -13.00 10.97 -13.36
C ASP A 146 -11.60 10.63 -12.85
N PHE A 147 -10.60 11.40 -13.28
CA PHE A 147 -9.23 11.26 -12.75
C PHE A 147 -9.20 11.52 -11.24
N LEU A 148 -9.83 12.60 -10.77
CA LEU A 148 -9.88 12.91 -9.35
C LEU A 148 -10.60 11.82 -8.55
N ALA A 149 -11.70 11.27 -9.04
CA ALA A 149 -12.43 10.18 -8.41
C ALA A 149 -11.54 8.94 -8.24
N ARG A 150 -10.77 8.58 -9.27
CA ARG A 150 -9.79 7.49 -9.22
C ARG A 150 -8.64 7.75 -8.25
N VAL A 151 -8.25 9.00 -8.03
CA VAL A 151 -7.22 9.32 -7.02
C VAL A 151 -7.80 9.28 -5.61
N VAL A 152 -9.02 9.80 -5.43
CA VAL A 152 -9.66 9.93 -4.12
C VAL A 152 -9.92 8.58 -3.47
N MET A 153 -10.29 7.55 -4.25
CA MET A 153 -10.50 6.19 -3.72
C MET A 153 -9.26 5.56 -3.07
N HIS A 154 -8.07 6.10 -3.33
CA HIS A 154 -6.80 5.61 -2.76
C HIS A 154 -6.37 6.36 -1.50
N ILE A 155 -7.05 7.45 -1.15
CA ILE A 155 -6.78 8.19 0.08
C ILE A 155 -7.35 7.39 1.25
N PRO A 156 -6.52 7.04 2.26
CA PRO A 156 -7.02 6.32 3.42
C PRO A 156 -7.98 7.19 4.24
N ASP A 157 -8.96 6.55 4.91
CA ASP A 157 -9.85 7.27 5.82
C ASP A 157 -9.07 8.04 6.90
N PRO A 158 -9.63 9.14 7.41
CA PRO A 158 -9.04 9.86 8.53
C PRO A 158 -8.69 8.92 9.69
N ARG A 159 -7.45 9.03 10.18
CA ARG A 159 -6.88 8.22 11.28
C ARG A 159 -6.56 6.76 10.92
N ARG A 160 -6.66 6.35 9.65
CA ARG A 160 -6.13 5.05 9.20
C ARG A 160 -4.65 5.18 8.86
N HIS A 161 -3.82 4.42 9.57
CA HIS A 161 -2.39 4.36 9.29
C HIS A 161 -2.10 3.48 8.07
N VAL A 162 -1.41 4.04 7.08
CA VAL A 162 -0.93 3.31 5.90
C VAL A 162 0.30 2.47 6.24
N ILE A 163 1.19 3.03 7.08
CA ILE A 163 2.42 2.41 7.56
C ILE A 163 2.15 1.74 8.91
N ARG A 164 2.54 0.48 9.04
CA ARG A 164 2.37 -0.34 10.26
C ARG A 164 3.69 -0.96 10.67
N TYR A 165 3.97 -0.93 11.98
CA TYR A 165 5.22 -1.41 12.56
C TYR A 165 4.98 -2.67 13.39
N TYR A 166 5.73 -3.72 13.11
CA TYR A 166 5.57 -5.03 13.73
C TYR A 166 6.89 -5.56 14.31
N GLY A 167 6.75 -6.45 15.30
CA GLY A 167 7.86 -7.17 15.91
C GLY A 167 8.94 -6.22 16.45
N ALA A 168 10.18 -6.43 16.04
CA ALA A 168 11.32 -5.62 16.48
C ALA A 168 11.19 -4.11 16.14
N TYR A 169 10.39 -3.74 15.14
CA TYR A 169 10.16 -2.34 14.78
C TYR A 169 8.93 -1.71 15.45
N SER A 170 8.11 -2.49 16.16
CA SER A 170 6.97 -1.96 16.90
C SER A 170 7.41 -0.96 17.98
N SER A 171 6.56 0.06 18.23
CA SER A 171 6.83 1.09 19.24
C SER A 171 7.06 0.49 20.62
N VAL A 172 6.25 -0.49 21.02
CA VAL A 172 6.33 -1.17 22.31
C VAL A 172 7.67 -1.90 22.48
N VAL A 173 8.10 -2.66 21.48
CA VAL A 173 9.37 -3.40 21.55
C VAL A 173 10.56 -2.43 21.57
N ARG A 174 10.53 -1.37 20.76
CA ARG A 174 11.57 -0.35 20.75
C ARG A 174 11.67 0.38 22.10
N ALA A 175 10.54 0.75 22.69
CA ALA A 175 10.50 1.38 24.01
C ALA A 175 11.08 0.46 25.10
N ARG A 176 10.68 -0.83 25.12
CA ARG A 176 11.22 -1.81 26.06
C ARG A 176 12.73 -2.00 25.90
N ARG A 177 13.24 -2.06 24.66
CA ARG A 177 14.67 -2.15 24.39
C ARG A 177 15.43 -0.91 24.85
N ALA A 178 14.86 0.28 24.63
CA ALA A 178 15.45 1.53 25.11
C ALA A 178 15.52 1.57 26.65
N LEU A 179 14.44 1.20 27.34
CA LEU A 179 14.42 1.11 28.81
C LEU A 179 15.42 0.10 29.37
N ALA A 180 15.56 -1.05 28.71
CA ALA A 180 16.53 -2.07 29.09
C ALA A 180 17.99 -1.63 28.85
N ALA A 181 18.25 -0.87 27.78
CA ALA A 181 19.57 -0.35 27.46
C ALA A 181 20.02 0.79 28.38
N VAL A 182 19.07 1.53 28.98
CA VAL A 182 19.35 2.68 29.86
C VAL A 182 19.38 2.27 31.35
N GLY A 183 19.12 0.99 31.70
CA GLY A 183 19.29 0.50 33.06
C GLY A 183 18.43 1.22 34.11
N GLY A 184 17.17 1.53 33.79
CA GLY A 184 16.23 2.17 34.74
C GLY A 184 16.29 3.71 34.79
N GLY A 185 17.11 4.36 33.98
CA GLY A 185 17.05 5.81 33.73
C GLY A 185 16.13 6.16 32.55
N ALA A 186 15.54 7.35 32.57
CA ALA A 186 14.57 7.82 31.57
C ALA A 186 15.04 7.64 30.12
N ALA A 187 14.16 7.11 29.28
CA ALA A 187 14.43 6.91 27.86
C ALA A 187 14.79 8.25 27.19
N PRO A 188 15.82 8.31 26.33
CA PRO A 188 16.03 9.47 25.50
C PRO A 188 14.80 9.65 24.62
N ALA A 189 14.25 10.86 24.62
CA ALA A 189 13.14 11.23 23.76
C ALA A 189 13.48 10.82 22.31
N PRO A 190 12.52 10.28 21.54
CA PRO A 190 12.75 10.08 20.12
C PRO A 190 13.27 11.40 19.54
N PRO A 191 14.25 11.39 18.61
CA PRO A 191 14.67 12.62 17.96
C PRO A 191 13.40 13.25 17.40
N SER A 192 13.03 14.39 17.96
CA SER A 192 12.00 15.24 17.42
C SER A 192 12.51 15.59 16.04
N ALA A 193 12.01 14.90 15.02
CA ALA A 193 12.19 15.34 13.65
C ALA A 193 11.69 16.78 13.66
N GLU A 194 12.62 17.73 13.55
CA GLU A 194 12.34 19.13 13.30
C GLU A 194 11.58 19.17 11.98
N HIS A 195 10.26 19.00 12.06
CA HIS A 195 9.38 19.26 10.95
C HIS A 195 9.31 20.77 10.90
N GLU A 196 9.95 21.36 9.90
CA GLU A 196 9.64 22.73 9.54
C GLU A 196 8.12 22.87 9.49
N PRO A 197 7.54 23.83 10.25
CA PRO A 197 6.11 23.96 10.34
C PRO A 197 5.58 24.18 8.94
N ALA A 198 4.77 23.24 8.46
CA ALA A 198 4.24 23.32 7.11
C ALA A 198 3.58 24.69 6.88
N SER A 199 3.88 25.32 5.74
CA SER A 199 3.47 26.69 5.43
C SER A 199 1.96 26.89 5.61
N LEU A 200 1.55 28.12 5.90
CA LEU A 200 0.13 28.48 5.98
C LEU A 200 -0.63 28.12 4.70
N GLU A 201 0.05 28.23 3.56
CA GLU A 201 -0.46 27.81 2.24
C GLU A 201 -0.65 26.30 2.14
N TRP A 202 0.31 25.49 2.62
CA TRP A 202 0.16 24.04 2.69
C TRP A 202 -1.00 23.62 3.61
N LYS A 203 -1.11 24.26 4.78
CA LYS A 203 -2.23 24.03 5.71
C LYS A 203 -3.57 24.42 5.07
N ALA A 204 -3.62 25.53 4.32
CA ALA A 204 -4.81 25.96 3.59
C ALA A 204 -5.15 25.01 2.43
N ALA A 205 -4.16 24.57 1.66
CA ALA A 205 -4.32 23.58 0.59
C ALA A 205 -4.87 22.26 1.15
N ARG A 206 -4.30 21.75 2.24
CA ARG A 206 -4.75 20.52 2.92
C ARG A 206 -6.18 20.65 3.47
N ARG A 207 -6.57 21.83 3.97
CA ARG A 207 -7.96 22.12 4.39
C ARG A 207 -8.92 22.15 3.22
N ARG A 208 -8.58 22.84 2.12
CA ARG A 208 -9.38 22.86 0.87
C ARG A 208 -9.55 21.46 0.29
N TRP A 209 -8.50 20.65 0.37
CA TRP A 209 -8.52 19.26 -0.10
C TRP A 209 -9.41 18.37 0.77
N ALA A 210 -9.33 18.53 2.10
CA ALA A 210 -10.21 17.81 3.02
C ALA A 210 -11.70 18.19 2.83
N SER A 211 -12.02 19.44 2.52
CA SER A 211 -13.40 19.85 2.22
C SER A 211 -13.95 19.26 0.93
N LEU A 212 -13.09 18.99 -0.07
CA LEU A 212 -13.49 18.31 -1.31
C LEU A 212 -13.79 16.82 -1.08
N GLY A 213 -13.04 16.16 -0.19
CA GLY A 213 -13.28 14.76 0.18
C GLY A 213 -14.53 14.53 1.05
N CYS A 214 -14.89 15.50 1.91
CA CYS A 214 -16.09 15.40 2.76
C CYS A 214 -17.42 15.59 2.02
N MET A 215 -17.44 16.17 0.82
CA MET A 215 -18.66 16.38 0.03
C MET A 215 -19.02 15.19 -0.88
N ALA A 216 -18.14 14.21 -1.06
CA ALA A 216 -18.28 13.16 -2.08
C ALA A 216 -18.87 11.83 -1.59
N CYS A 217 -19.52 11.75 -0.42
CA CYS A 217 -20.14 10.50 0.02
C CYS A 217 -21.51 10.68 0.68
N PRO A 218 -22.59 10.52 -0.12
CA PRO A 218 -23.77 9.81 0.37
C PRO A 218 -24.26 8.67 -0.55
N VAL A 219 -23.56 8.32 -1.64
CA VAL A 219 -24.11 7.43 -2.69
C VAL A 219 -23.36 6.11 -2.93
N VAL A 220 -22.81 5.48 -1.89
CA VAL A 220 -22.37 4.07 -1.98
C VAL A 220 -22.96 3.26 -0.84
N SER A 221 -24.28 3.32 -0.67
CA SER A 221 -24.98 2.40 0.25
C SER A 221 -26.34 1.89 -0.24
N SER A 222 -26.78 2.18 -1.47
CA SER A 222 -28.15 1.84 -1.91
C SER A 222 -28.32 1.29 -3.33
N THR A 223 -27.29 0.73 -3.97
CA THR A 223 -27.46 -0.02 -5.24
C THR A 223 -26.63 -1.30 -5.28
N LEU A 224 -26.94 -2.22 -4.36
CA LEU A 224 -26.67 -3.65 -4.50
C LEU A 224 -27.97 -4.41 -4.19
N ASN A 225 -28.99 -4.17 -4.99
CA ASN A 225 -30.16 -5.05 -5.11
C ASN A 225 -31.00 -4.59 -6.29
N HIS A 226 -30.71 -5.10 -7.49
CA HIS A 226 -31.71 -5.44 -8.52
C HIS A 226 -31.06 -6.34 -9.58
N PRO A 227 -31.62 -7.54 -9.86
CA PRO A 227 -31.22 -8.36 -10.98
C PRO A 227 -31.99 -7.91 -12.24
N GLY A 228 -31.26 -7.60 -13.30
CA GLY A 228 -31.87 -7.17 -14.56
C GLY A 228 -30.85 -7.16 -15.69
N SER A 229 -30.48 -8.34 -16.17
CA SER A 229 -29.67 -8.51 -17.38
C SER A 229 -30.56 -8.42 -18.62
N PRO A 230 -30.27 -7.58 -19.62
CA PRO A 230 -30.70 -7.83 -20.98
C PRO A 230 -29.67 -8.75 -21.66
N GLN A 231 -30.16 -9.90 -22.14
CA GLN A 231 -29.42 -10.82 -22.99
C GLN A 231 -29.03 -10.11 -24.30
N CYS A 232 -27.75 -10.16 -24.65
CA CYS A 232 -27.28 -9.81 -25.99
C CYS A 232 -27.04 -11.13 -26.74
N GLY A 233 -27.86 -11.39 -27.75
CA GLY A 233 -27.74 -12.56 -28.62
C GLY A 233 -26.58 -12.41 -29.60
N SER A 234 -25.96 -13.54 -29.92
CA SER A 234 -25.05 -13.69 -31.04
C SER A 234 -25.50 -14.91 -31.84
N SER A 235 -25.82 -14.67 -33.12
CA SER A 235 -25.79 -15.60 -34.28
C SER A 235 -26.35 -17.01 -34.13
#